data_AF-A0A9Q0PR51-F1
#
_entry.id   AF-A0A9Q0PR51-F1
#
_cell.length_a   1.000
_cell.length_b   1.000
_cell.length_c   1.000
_cell.angle_alpha   90.00
_cell.angle_beta   90.00
_cell.angle_gamma   90.00
#
_symmetry.space_group_name_H-M   'P 1'
#
loop_
_entity.id
_entity.type
_entity.pdbx_description
1 polymer ?
#
loop_
_entity_poly.entity_id
_entity_poly.type
_entity_poly.pdbx_seq_one_letter_code
_entity_poly.pdbx_strand_id
1 'polypeptide(L)' 'MGTAAFEAAHGADLWKYAAANPAFNKLIDDAMACDAGLAVSAIIESCPKVFDGLKTLVDVGGGNGTALGK' A
#
# COMPACT_ATOMS: atom_id res chain seq x y z
N MET A 1 -24.03 -1.77 -15.48
CA MET A 1 -22.66 -1.67 -14.94
C MET A 1 -22.42 -2.93 -14.13
N GLY A 2 -21.36 -3.68 -14.44
CA GLY A 2 -21.04 -4.91 -13.71
C GLY A 2 -20.39 -4.60 -12.37
N THR A 3 -20.56 -5.50 -11.40
CA THR A 3 -19.79 -5.51 -10.15
C THR A 3 -18.32 -5.75 -10.46
N ALA A 4 -17.41 -5.25 -9.61
CA ALA A 4 -16.00 -5.57 -9.73
C ALA A 4 -15.79 -7.09 -9.70
N ALA A 5 -14.85 -7.62 -10.48
CA ALA A 5 -14.65 -9.07 -10.58
C ALA A 5 -14.39 -9.73 -9.21
N PHE A 6 -13.62 -9.06 -8.35
CA PHE A 6 -13.37 -9.52 -6.98
C PHE A 6 -14.66 -9.58 -6.16
N GLU A 7 -15.46 -8.52 -6.20
CA GLU A 7 -16.74 -8.47 -5.48
C GLU A 7 -17.73 -9.51 -6.01
N ALA A 8 -17.76 -9.75 -7.32
CA ALA A 8 -18.58 -10.79 -7.92
C ALA A 8 -18.20 -12.20 -7.44
N ALA A 9 -16.90 -12.45 -7.20
CA ALA A 9 -16.39 -13.74 -6.76
C ALA A 9 -16.48 -13.96 -5.25
N HIS A 10 -16.33 -12.90 -4.45
CA HIS A 10 -16.15 -12.97 -3.00
C HIS A 10 -17.30 -12.37 -2.20
N GLY A 11 -18.28 -11.73 -2.86
CA GLY A 11 -19.47 -11.12 -2.22
C GLY A 11 -19.18 -9.85 -1.43
N ALA A 12 -17.95 -9.35 -1.47
CA ALA A 12 -17.51 -8.13 -0.80
C ALA A 12 -16.37 -7.49 -1.60
N ASP A 13 -16.21 -6.17 -1.45
CA ASP A 13 -15.02 -5.50 -1.97
C ASP A 13 -13.74 -6.01 -1.28
N LEU A 14 -12.60 -5.75 -1.93
CA LEU A 14 -11.28 -6.22 -1.51
C LEU A 14 -10.99 -5.92 -0.04
N TRP A 15 -11.32 -4.71 0.42
CA TRP A 15 -10.99 -4.24 1.76
C TRP A 15 -11.90 -4.87 2.82
N LYS A 16 -13.21 -4.97 2.55
CA LYS A 16 -14.12 -5.71 3.43
C LYS A 16 -13.75 -7.19 3.53
N TYR A 17 -13.36 -7.80 2.41
CA TYR A 17 -12.90 -9.18 2.40
C TYR A 17 -11.61 -9.35 3.21
N ALA A 18 -10.62 -8.47 3.04
CA ALA A 18 -9.39 -8.47 3.82
C ALA A 18 -9.68 -8.31 5.32
N ALA A 19 -10.52 -7.35 5.72
CA ALA A 19 -10.91 -7.14 7.11
C ALA A 19 -11.54 -8.38 7.77
N ALA A 20 -12.31 -9.16 7.01
CA ALA A 20 -12.91 -10.41 7.49
C ALA A 20 -11.96 -11.63 7.48
N ASN A 21 -10.83 -11.56 6.76
CA ASN A 21 -9.93 -12.69 6.51
C ASN A 21 -8.48 -12.34 6.87
N PRO A 22 -8.03 -12.55 8.12
CA PRO A 22 -6.72 -12.11 8.60
C PRO A 22 -5.52 -12.63 7.79
N ALA A 23 -5.58 -13.87 7.30
CA ALA A 23 -4.52 -14.44 6.46
C ALA A 23 -4.42 -13.73 5.09
N PHE A 24 -5.57 -13.38 4.49
CA PHE A 24 -5.60 -12.61 3.25
C PHE A 24 -5.16 -11.16 3.49
N ASN A 25 -5.56 -10.56 4.60
CA ASN A 25 -5.10 -9.23 4.99
C ASN A 25 -3.57 -9.18 5.10
N LYS A 26 -2.97 -10.16 5.79
CA LYS A 26 -1.50 -10.25 5.88
C LYS A 26 -0.86 -10.42 4.50
N LEU A 27 -1.43 -11.26 3.63
CA LEU A 27 -0.92 -11.48 2.28
C LEU A 27 -0.91 -10.18 1.47
N ILE A 28 -2.01 -9.43 1.47
CA ILE A 28 -2.09 -8.17 0.70
C ILE A 28 -1.20 -7.08 1.32
N ASP A 29 -1.15 -6.98 2.65
CA ASP A 29 -0.27 -6.03 3.34
C ASP A 29 1.21 -6.30 3.04
N ASP A 30 1.65 -7.56 3.10
CA ASP A 30 3.03 -7.95 2.78
C ASP A 30 3.37 -7.68 1.30
N ALA A 31 2.43 -7.97 0.39
CA ALA A 31 2.62 -7.72 -1.05
C ALA A 31 2.74 -6.22 -1.35
N MET A 32 1.85 -5.40 -0.79
CA MET A 32 1.86 -3.94 -0.97
C MET A 32 3.08 -3.31 -0.30
N ALA A 33 3.51 -3.81 0.86
CA ALA A 33 4.72 -3.34 1.54
C ALA A 33 5.99 -3.61 0.71
N CYS A 34 6.08 -4.80 0.09
CA CYS A 34 7.18 -5.16 -0.80
C CYS A 34 7.27 -4.22 -2.01
N ASP A 35 6.13 -3.99 -2.68
CA ASP A 35 6.06 -3.10 -3.85
C ASP A 35 6.36 -1.64 -3.48
N ALA A 36 5.75 -1.13 -2.41
CA ALA A 36 5.97 0.23 -1.93
C ALA A 36 7.43 0.47 -1.54
N GLY A 37 8.09 -0.49 -0.88
CA GLY A 37 9.50 -0.38 -0.54
C GLY A 37 10.38 -0.17 -1.78
N LEU A 38 10.17 -0.95 -2.83
CA LEU A 38 10.91 -0.80 -4.09
C LEU A 38 10.59 0.52 -4.79
N ALA A 39 9.31 0.86 -4.92
CA ALA A 39 8.86 2.03 -5.63
C ALA A 39 9.32 3.34 -4.95
N VAL A 40 9.18 3.43 -3.63
CA VAL A 40 9.58 4.64 -2.88
C VAL A 40 11.10 4.82 -2.93
N SER A 41 11.89 3.76 -2.77
CA SER A 41 13.35 3.85 -2.94
C SER A 41 13.73 4.40 -4.31
N ALA A 42 13.14 3.87 -5.38
CA ALA A 42 13.42 4.34 -6.75
C ALA A 42 13.03 5.82 -6.96
N ILE A 43 11.91 6.27 -6.37
CA ILE A 43 11.46 7.67 -6.45
C ILE A 43 12.44 8.59 -5.73
N ILE A 44 12.88 8.23 -4.52
CA ILE A 44 13.84 9.03 -3.74
C ILE A 44 15.15 9.18 -4.51
N GLU A 45 15.66 8.08 -5.08
CA GLU A 45 16.90 8.08 -5.85
C GLU A 45 16.79 8.87 -7.16
N SER A 46 15.66 8.80 -7.84
CA SER A 46 15.46 9.45 -9.14
C SER A 46 15.13 10.94 -9.02
N CYS A 47 14.51 11.35 -7.90
CA CYS A 47 13.96 12.69 -7.71
C CYS A 47 14.45 13.38 -6.43
N PRO A 48 15.76 13.42 -6.13
CA PRO A 48 16.26 13.90 -4.83
C PRO A 48 15.83 15.35 -4.54
N LYS A 49 15.76 16.21 -5.57
CA LYS A 49 15.35 17.62 -5.45
C LYS A 49 13.93 17.83 -4.92
N VAL A 50 13.03 16.84 -5.09
CA VAL A 50 11.66 16.92 -4.56
C VAL A 50 11.66 16.80 -3.04
N PHE A 51 12.66 16.12 -2.49
CA PHE A 51 12.81 15.89 -1.06
C PHE A 51 13.72 16.91 -0.36
N ASP A 52 14.45 17.73 -1.13
CA ASP A 52 15.33 18.77 -0.59
C ASP A 52 14.56 19.80 0.25
N GLY A 53 14.96 19.95 1.51
CA GLY A 53 14.37 20.92 2.43
C GLY A 53 13.02 20.53 3.04
N LEU A 54 12.51 19.32 2.76
CA LEU A 54 11.33 18.80 3.46
C LEU A 54 11.65 18.61 4.95
N LYS A 55 10.83 19.23 5.81
CA LYS A 55 10.90 19.07 7.26
C LYS A 55 9.97 17.98 7.79
N THR A 56 8.94 17.66 7.02
CA THR A 56 7.88 16.74 7.42
C THR A 56 7.35 16.03 6.19
N LEU A 57 7.20 14.72 6.29
CA LEU A 57 6.60 13.85 5.30
C LEU A 57 5.55 13.00 6.03
N VAL A 58 4.34 12.89 5.47
CA VAL A 58 3.23 12.16 6.07
C VAL A 58 2.81 11.04 5.13
N ASP A 59 2.91 9.80 5.60
CA ASP A 59 2.46 8.61 4.89
C ASP A 59 0.97 8.34 5.19
N VAL A 60 0.10 8.95 4.39
CA VAL A 60 -1.35 8.79 4.56
C VAL A 60 -1.76 7.40 4.08
N GLY A 61 -2.26 6.57 5.00
CA GLY A 61 -2.60 5.19 4.70
C GLY A 61 -1.39 4.24 4.71
N GLY A 62 -0.26 4.64 5.30
CA GLY A 62 1.01 3.91 5.29
C GLY A 62 1.05 2.52 5.93
N GLY A 63 -0.08 2.01 6.44
CA GLY A 63 -0.19 0.65 6.98
C GLY A 63 0.89 0.35 8.03
N ASN A 64 1.75 -0.63 7.73
CA ASN A 64 2.84 -1.07 8.63
C ASN A 64 4.11 -0.19 8.58
N GLY A 65 4.09 0.90 7.81
CA GLY A 65 5.18 1.88 7.71
C GLY A 65 6.34 1.49 6.80
N THR A 66 6.23 0.40 6.04
CA THR A 66 7.35 -0.08 5.19
C THR A 66 7.75 0.92 4.12
N ALA A 67 6.81 1.73 3.62
CA ALA A 67 7.05 2.66 2.52
C ALA A 67 8.08 3.75 2.84
N LEU A 68 8.05 4.32 4.06
CA LEU A 68 8.98 5.39 4.49
C LEU A 68 10.06 4.91 5.47
N GLY A 69 10.09 3.62 5.79
CA GLY A 69 10.95 3.03 6.80
C GLY A 69 10.36 3.12 8.21
N LYS A 70 10.68 2.12 9.04
CA LYS A 70 10.45 2.17 10.48
C LYS A 70 11.55 2.96 11.19
#